data_AF-A0A845BAH6-F1
#
_entry.id   AF-A0A845BAH6-F1
#
_cell.length_a   1.000
_cell.length_b   1.000
_cell.length_c   1.000
_cell.angle_alpha   90.00
_cell.angle_beta   90.00
_cell.angle_gamma   90.00
#
_symmetry.space_group_name_H-M   'P 1'
#
loop_
_entity.id
_entity.type
_entity.pdbx_description
1 polymer ?
#
loop_
_entity_poly.entity_id
_entity_poly.type
_entity_poly.pdbx_seq_one_letter_code
_entity_poly.pdbx_strand_id
1 'polypeptide(L)' 'MPKSKTKPDPTSAAETGAEEEVAYLAKRHRVSPAIVQEIIRRLGSSERTAVEREIRKGMMRR' A
#
# COMPACT_ATOMS: atom_id res chain seq x y z
N MET A 1 30.72 -22.88 12.78
CA MET A 1 29.48 -23.67 12.60
C MET A 1 28.27 -22.77 12.95
N PRO A 2 27.12 -22.91 12.29
CA PRO A 2 26.41 -21.77 11.65
C PRO A 2 25.24 -21.13 12.43
N LYS A 3 25.08 -19.82 12.16
CA LYS A 3 23.87 -18.99 11.94
C LYS A 3 22.61 -19.21 12.80
N SER A 4 22.24 -18.16 13.56
CA SER A 4 20.83 -17.75 13.77
C SER A 4 20.73 -16.24 13.95
N LYS A 5 20.71 -15.48 12.84
CA LYS A 5 20.18 -14.10 12.84
C LYS A 5 18.69 -14.20 12.54
N THR A 6 17.90 -14.35 13.59
CA THR A 6 16.46 -14.11 13.53
C THR A 6 16.27 -12.64 13.20
N LYS A 7 15.98 -12.34 11.93
CA LYS A 7 15.35 -11.07 11.57
C LYS A 7 13.89 -11.19 12.01
N PRO A 8 13.38 -10.35 12.92
CA PRO A 8 11.95 -10.23 13.06
C PRO A 8 11.43 -9.67 11.74
N ASP A 9 10.57 -10.43 11.09
CA ASP A 9 9.81 -9.99 9.94
C ASP A 9 8.79 -8.94 10.45
N PRO A 10 8.86 -7.66 10.01
CA PRO A 10 7.90 -6.65 10.46
C PRO A 10 6.58 -6.71 9.69
N THR A 11 6.36 -7.69 8.81
CA THR A 11 5.25 -7.66 7.85
C THR A 11 3.90 -7.91 8.52
N SER A 12 3.77 -8.84 9.48
CA SER A 12 2.44 -9.23 9.98
C SER A 12 1.73 -8.19 10.86
N ALA A 13 2.43 -7.21 11.44
CA ALA A 13 1.78 -6.12 12.19
C ALA A 13 1.42 -4.91 11.31
N ALA A 14 2.08 -4.77 10.16
CA ALA A 14 1.82 -3.69 9.20
C ALA A 14 0.63 -4.01 8.28
N GLU A 15 0.28 -5.28 8.10
CA GLU A 15 -0.81 -5.72 7.22
C GLU A 15 -2.18 -5.19 7.65
N THR A 16 -2.49 -5.18 8.95
CA THR A 16 -3.79 -4.69 9.45
C THR A 16 -3.96 -3.18 9.25
N GLY A 17 -2.91 -2.39 9.45
CA GLY A 17 -2.94 -0.96 9.18
C GLY A 17 -2.99 -0.63 7.68
N ALA A 18 -2.26 -1.40 6.86
CA ALA A 18 -2.25 -1.21 5.42
C ALA A 18 -3.62 -1.48 4.77
N GLU A 19 -4.36 -2.49 5.22
CA GLU A 19 -5.70 -2.78 4.73
C GLU A 19 -6.70 -1.67 5.05
N GLU A 20 -6.62 -1.10 6.27
CA GLU A 20 -7.45 0.04 6.68
C GLU A 20 -7.12 1.29 5.84
N GLU A 21 -5.84 1.54 5.58
CA GLU A 21 -5.41 2.63 4.71
C GLU A 21 -5.86 2.45 3.26
N VAL A 22 -5.79 1.23 2.72
CA VAL A 22 -6.29 0.89 1.39
C VAL A 22 -7.79 1.19 1.31
N ALA A 23 -8.56 0.74 2.31
CA ALA A 23 -10.00 0.99 2.36
C ALA A 23 -10.33 2.48 2.49
N TYR A 24 -9.56 3.22 3.27
CA TYR A 24 -9.71 4.67 3.43
C TYR A 24 -9.43 5.41 2.11
N LEU A 25 -8.30 5.13 1.46
CA LEU A 25 -7.90 5.74 0.19
C LEU A 25 -8.90 5.41 -0.93
N ALA A 26 -9.36 4.16 -0.98
CA ALA A 26 -10.37 3.71 -1.93
C ALA A 26 -11.67 4.52 -1.78
N LYS A 27 -12.19 4.67 -0.56
CA LYS A 27 -13.39 5.46 -0.26
C LYS A 27 -13.19 6.95 -0.58
N ARG A 28 -12.08 7.54 -0.11
CA ARG A 28 -11.75 8.97 -0.27
C ARG A 28 -11.65 9.38 -1.73
N HIS A 29 -11.03 8.54 -2.55
CA HIS A 29 -10.84 8.79 -3.97
C HIS A 29 -11.91 8.14 -4.86
N ARG A 30 -12.89 7.43 -4.30
CA ARG A 30 -13.90 6.68 -5.07
C ARG A 30 -13.28 5.75 -6.11
N VAL A 31 -12.22 5.05 -5.74
CA VAL A 31 -11.57 4.01 -6.54
C VAL A 31 -11.74 2.65 -5.88
N SER A 32 -11.57 1.56 -6.64
CA SER A 32 -11.60 0.23 -6.04
C SER A 32 -10.35 0.01 -5.16
N PRO A 33 -10.47 -0.73 -4.05
CA PRO A 33 -9.33 -1.08 -3.22
C PRO A 33 -8.26 -1.86 -3.99
N ALA A 34 -8.65 -2.63 -5.02
CA ALA A 34 -7.73 -3.31 -5.93
C ALA A 34 -6.79 -2.34 -6.66
N ILE A 35 -7.30 -1.18 -7.10
CA ILE A 35 -6.46 -0.14 -7.73
C ILE A 35 -5.43 0.39 -6.73
N VAL A 36 -5.82 0.62 -5.48
CA VAL A 36 -4.92 1.12 -4.44
C VAL A 36 -3.83 0.09 -4.13
N GLN A 37 -4.19 -1.20 -4.00
CA GLN A 37 -3.21 -2.28 -3.82
C GLN A 37 -2.25 -2.38 -5.00
N GLU A 38 -2.74 -2.24 -6.23
CA GLU A 38 -1.90 -2.26 -7.42
C GLU A 38 -0.92 -1.08 -7.44
N ILE A 39 -1.37 0.11 -7.01
CA ILE A 39 -0.53 1.30 -6.88
C ILE A 39 0.57 1.08 -5.83
N ILE A 40 0.21 0.56 -4.65
CA ILE A 40 1.18 0.22 -3.60
C ILE A 40 2.20 -0.79 -4.14
N ARG A 41 1.74 -1.81 -4.86
CA ARG A 41 2.62 -2.83 -5.49
C ARG A 41 3.56 -2.22 -6.53
N ARG A 42 3.08 -1.27 -7.35
CA ARG A 42 3.88 -0.58 -8.37
C ARG A 42 4.90 0.39 -7.75
N LEU A 43 4.52 1.08 -6.68
CA LEU A 43 5.39 2.02 -5.97
C LEU A 43 6.39 1.32 -5.05
N GLY A 44 6.08 0.10 -4.59
CA GLY A 44 6.84 -0.59 -3.55
C GLY A 44 6.76 0.12 -2.19
N SER A 45 5.79 1.02 -2.01
CA SER A 45 5.60 1.82 -0.81
C SER A 45 4.11 1.98 -0.53
N SER A 46 3.73 1.81 0.73
CA SER A 46 2.39 2.10 1.26
C SER A 46 2.26 3.55 1.75
N GLU A 47 3.22 4.42 1.44
CA GLU A 47 3.18 5.82 1.87
C GLU A 47 1.98 6.56 1.24
N ARG A 48 1.07 7.02 2.11
CA ARG A 48 -0.19 7.68 1.70
C ARG A 48 0.01 8.76 0.64
N THR A 49 0.97 9.66 0.82
CA THR A 49 1.21 10.78 -0.10
C THR A 49 1.60 10.31 -1.51
N ALA A 50 2.45 9.28 -1.58
CA ALA A 50 2.88 8.70 -2.85
C ALA A 50 1.72 7.98 -3.55
N VAL A 51 0.97 7.18 -2.79
CA VAL A 51 -0.21 6.44 -3.28
C VAL A 51 -1.30 7.41 -3.77
N GLU A 52 -1.64 8.45 -2.99
CA GLU A 52 -2.63 9.46 -3.39
C GLU A 52 -2.25 10.19 -4.68
N ARG A 53 -0.96 10.54 -4.84
CA ARG A 53 -0.46 11.19 -6.07
C ARG A 53 -0.66 10.28 -7.27
N GLU A 54 -0.35 9.00 -7.15
CA GLU A 54 -0.52 8.04 -8.24
C GLU A 54 -2.01 7.75 -8.53
N ILE A 55 -2.88 7.71 -7.51
CA ILE A 55 -4.34 7.61 -7.69
C ILE A 55 -4.86 8.77 -8.55
N ARG A 56 -4.53 10.02 -8.20
CA ARG A 56 -4.97 11.21 -8.97
C ARG A 56 -4.44 11.18 -10.40
N LYS A 57 -3.18 10.80 -10.58
CA LYS A 57 -2.56 10.66 -11.91
C LYS A 57 -3.23 9.57 -12.75
N GLY A 58 -3.62 8.46 -12.12
CA GLY A 58 -4.33 7.35 -12.76
C GLY A 58 -5.78 7.65 -13.13
N MET A 59 -6.42 8.60 -12.46
CA MET A 59 -7.74 9.12 -12.85
C MET A 59 -7.66 10.01 -14.08
N MET A 60 -6.65 10.88 -14.19
CA MET A 60 -6.51 11.80 -15.32
C MET A 60 -6.20 11.09 -16.65
N ARG A 61 -5.81 9.82 -16.59
CA ARG A 61 -5.52 8.96 -17.76
C ARG A 61 -6.72 8.11 -18.20
N ARG A 62 -7.83 8.09 -17.44
CA ARG A 62 -9.00 7.26 -17.68
C ARG A 62 -10.23 8.09 -17.99
#